data_AF-A0A093XLY7-F1
#
_entry.id   AF-A0A093XLY7-F1
#
_cell.length_a   1.000
_cell.length_b   1.000
_cell.length_c   1.000
_cell.angle_alpha   90.00
_cell.angle_beta   90.00
_cell.angle_gamma   90.00
#
_symmetry.space_group_name_H-M   'P 1'
#
loop_
_entity.id
_entity.type
_entity.pdbx_description
1 polymer ?
#
loop_
_entity_poly.entity_id
_entity_poly.type
_entity_poly.pdbx_seq_one_letter_code
_entity_poly.pdbx_strand_id
1 'polypeptide(L)'
;CKSGWSGLRTVIQVQAPSASYRQLPTSTIHVQRHTDKLHLYILARTYDNISKDEYSSTKKEKNKKMAVPTLPSITSLPTLPLSDQLKAIDTLFEPSPELHNLLQPILSNAQTFSSYDSLIDEIYNKLSTLSATNDPQQKHTLYGILGSHPRLGATSPTAQAGLSELSRREQANINKSTDERAAADQAARLAALNREYEEKYPGLRYVTWVNGRGRDVIMVDMRRRIDRGEFELEVRDNIQAMCDIAKDRAKKLQANL
;
A
#
# COMPACT_ATOMS: atom_id res chain seq x y z
N CYS A 1 -55.05 22.59 -31.46
CA CYS A 1 -54.67 21.74 -32.61
C CYS A 1 -53.21 21.33 -32.41
N LYS A 2 -52.87 20.16 -31.87
CA LYS A 2 -52.92 18.78 -32.43
C LYS A 2 -52.14 18.60 -33.74
N SER A 3 -50.94 18.02 -33.63
CA SER A 3 -50.43 16.79 -34.30
C SER A 3 -48.89 16.76 -34.11
N GLY A 4 -48.19 15.66 -33.83
CA GLY A 4 -48.52 14.24 -33.76
C GLY A 4 -47.38 13.46 -34.43
N TRP A 5 -46.51 12.80 -33.67
CA TRP A 5 -45.61 11.75 -34.17
C TRP A 5 -45.66 10.55 -33.22
N SER A 6 -45.76 9.37 -33.82
CA SER A 6 -46.28 8.11 -33.27
C SER A 6 -45.31 6.94 -33.48
N GLY A 7 -45.30 6.01 -32.51
CA GLY A 7 -44.88 4.59 -32.65
C GLY A 7 -43.37 4.33 -32.60
N LEU A 8 -42.83 3.25 -32.02
CA LEU A 8 -43.39 2.00 -31.48
C LEU A 8 -42.39 1.41 -30.45
N ARG A 9 -42.93 0.76 -29.41
CA ARG A 9 -42.22 -0.11 -28.46
C ARG A 9 -42.26 -1.56 -28.96
N THR A 10 -41.18 -2.31 -28.79
CA THR A 10 -41.24 -3.78 -28.68
C THR A 10 -40.38 -4.24 -27.50
N VAL A 11 -41.02 -4.98 -26.60
CA VAL A 11 -40.48 -5.59 -25.37
C VAL A 11 -40.09 -7.04 -25.71
N ILE A 12 -38.89 -7.47 -25.31
CA ILE A 12 -38.45 -8.87 -25.42
C ILE A 12 -38.58 -9.52 -24.04
N GLN A 13 -39.53 -10.44 -23.90
CA GLN A 13 -39.61 -11.41 -22.79
C GLN A 13 -38.73 -12.63 -23.13
N VAL A 14 -37.93 -13.08 -22.17
CA VAL A 14 -37.18 -14.35 -22.26
C VAL A 14 -37.83 -15.35 -21.31
N GLN A 15 -38.34 -16.45 -21.88
CA GLN A 15 -38.91 -17.61 -21.17
C GLN A 15 -37.83 -18.65 -20.85
N ALA A 16 -37.89 -19.21 -19.64
CA ALA A 16 -37.06 -20.34 -19.20
C ALA A 16 -37.70 -21.69 -19.61
N PRO A 17 -36.92 -22.72 -19.97
CA PRO A 17 -37.48 -24.04 -20.28
C PRO A 17 -37.48 -24.99 -19.06
N SER A 18 -38.59 -25.72 -18.97
CA SER A 18 -38.94 -26.74 -17.98
C SER A 18 -38.31 -28.12 -18.27
N ALA A 19 -37.99 -28.85 -17.19
CA ALA A 19 -37.47 -30.21 -17.19
C ALA A 19 -38.50 -31.26 -17.66
N SER A 20 -38.02 -32.34 -18.29
CA SER A 20 -38.80 -33.57 -18.54
C SER A 20 -37.95 -34.80 -18.19
N TYR A 21 -38.45 -35.58 -17.23
CA TYR A 21 -37.89 -36.86 -16.78
C TYR A 21 -38.26 -37.96 -17.77
N ARG A 22 -37.28 -38.71 -18.28
CA ARG A 22 -37.48 -40.03 -18.90
C ARG A 22 -36.69 -41.09 -18.14
N GLN A 23 -37.41 -42.05 -17.57
CA GLN A 23 -36.87 -43.32 -17.08
C GLN A 23 -36.87 -44.36 -18.21
N LEU A 24 -35.80 -45.16 -18.33
CA LEU A 24 -35.73 -46.54 -18.86
C LEU A 24 -34.36 -47.16 -18.41
N PRO A 25 -34.14 -48.48 -18.46
CA PRO A 25 -34.54 -49.47 -17.45
C PRO A 25 -33.34 -50.14 -16.75
N THR A 26 -33.63 -50.81 -15.65
CA THR A 26 -32.74 -51.65 -14.85
C THR A 26 -32.29 -52.92 -15.58
N SER A 27 -30.97 -53.15 -15.64
CA SER A 27 -30.36 -54.46 -15.83
C SER A 27 -29.13 -54.62 -14.93
N THR A 28 -29.31 -55.40 -13.87
CA THR A 28 -28.36 -56.32 -13.23
C THR A 28 -26.86 -56.03 -13.32
N ILE A 29 -26.28 -55.53 -12.22
CA ILE A 29 -24.89 -55.84 -11.84
C ILE A 29 -24.88 -56.21 -10.36
N HIS A 30 -24.91 -57.52 -10.11
CA HIS A 30 -24.40 -58.08 -8.86
C HIS A 30 -22.90 -58.34 -9.05
N VAL A 31 -22.15 -58.18 -7.97
CA VAL A 31 -20.69 -58.38 -7.84
C VAL A 31 -19.85 -57.15 -8.22
N GLN A 32 -19.67 -56.23 -7.26
CA GLN A 32 -18.36 -55.63 -6.88
C GLN A 32 -18.48 -54.67 -5.67
N ARG A 33 -19.28 -55.00 -4.63
CA ARG A 33 -19.57 -54.06 -3.51
C ARG A 33 -18.46 -53.90 -2.44
N HIS A 34 -17.21 -54.27 -2.72
CA HIS A 34 -16.15 -54.25 -1.70
C HIS A 34 -14.89 -53.44 -2.02
N THR A 35 -14.73 -52.92 -3.25
CA THR A 35 -13.55 -52.10 -3.62
C THR A 35 -13.83 -50.59 -3.65
N ASP A 36 -15.09 -50.16 -3.74
CA ASP A 36 -15.44 -48.72 -3.80
C ASP A 36 -15.31 -48.00 -2.45
N LYS A 37 -15.54 -48.69 -1.33
CA LYS A 37 -15.45 -48.05 0.00
C LYS A 37 -14.01 -47.69 0.38
N LEU A 38 -13.02 -48.50 0.01
CA LEU A 38 -11.62 -48.18 0.27
C LEU A 38 -11.13 -47.04 -0.63
N HIS A 39 -11.55 -47.01 -1.91
CA HIS A 39 -11.16 -45.94 -2.83
C HIS A 39 -11.78 -44.59 -2.45
N LEU A 40 -13.05 -44.58 -2.06
CA LEU A 40 -13.72 -43.37 -1.52
C LEU A 40 -13.11 -42.93 -0.18
N TYR A 41 -12.69 -43.86 0.68
CA TYR A 41 -12.04 -43.52 1.95
C TYR A 41 -10.65 -42.91 1.76
N ILE A 42 -9.87 -43.42 0.79
CA ILE A 42 -8.55 -42.88 0.47
C ILE A 42 -8.68 -41.50 -0.17
N LEU A 43 -9.62 -41.30 -1.11
CA LEU A 43 -9.88 -40.00 -1.73
C LEU A 43 -10.42 -38.95 -0.73
N ALA A 44 -11.29 -39.35 0.19
CA ALA A 44 -11.76 -38.44 1.25
C ALA A 44 -10.63 -38.05 2.21
N ARG A 45 -9.76 -38.99 2.59
CA ARG A 45 -8.59 -38.70 3.44
C ARG A 45 -7.55 -37.84 2.75
N THR A 46 -7.31 -38.00 1.45
CA THR A 46 -6.39 -37.12 0.71
C THR A 46 -6.97 -35.71 0.55
N TYR A 47 -8.28 -35.57 0.32
CA TYR A 47 -8.94 -34.26 0.27
C TYR A 47 -8.92 -33.54 1.63
N ASP A 48 -9.17 -34.25 2.73
CA ASP A 48 -9.08 -33.71 4.09
C ASP A 48 -7.64 -33.31 4.47
N ASN A 49 -6.63 -34.06 4.00
CA ASN A 49 -5.23 -33.71 4.24
C ASN A 49 -4.78 -32.51 3.40
N ILE A 50 -5.16 -32.43 2.12
CA ILE A 50 -4.88 -31.26 1.27
C ILE A 50 -5.59 -30.02 1.83
N SER A 51 -6.84 -30.13 2.25
CA SER A 51 -7.59 -29.03 2.87
C SER A 51 -6.98 -28.60 4.21
N LYS A 52 -6.49 -29.54 5.03
CA LYS A 52 -5.79 -29.22 6.28
C LYS A 52 -4.42 -28.61 6.05
N ASP A 53 -3.68 -29.03 5.03
CA ASP A 53 -2.37 -28.46 4.69
C ASP A 53 -2.51 -27.08 4.06
N GLU A 54 -3.52 -26.84 3.22
CA GLU A 54 -3.87 -25.52 2.68
C GLU A 54 -4.43 -24.60 3.79
N TYR A 55 -5.23 -25.13 4.71
CA TYR A 55 -5.72 -24.41 5.90
C TYR A 55 -4.60 -24.12 6.92
N SER A 56 -3.60 -25.02 7.03
CA SER A 56 -2.44 -24.88 7.92
C SER A 56 -1.38 -23.95 7.32
N SER A 57 -1.18 -24.00 6.01
CA SER A 57 -0.34 -23.07 5.25
C SER A 57 -0.93 -21.65 5.33
N THR A 58 -2.24 -21.52 5.08
CA THR A 58 -2.93 -20.22 5.25
C THR A 58 -2.99 -19.78 6.71
N LYS A 59 -2.99 -20.68 7.72
CA LYS A 59 -2.82 -20.30 9.12
C LYS A 59 -1.38 -19.91 9.46
N LYS A 60 -0.35 -20.51 8.87
CA LYS A 60 1.05 -20.08 9.04
C LYS A 60 1.30 -18.71 8.37
N GLU A 61 0.69 -18.47 7.22
CA GLU A 61 0.68 -17.16 6.55
C GLU A 61 -0.11 -16.11 7.37
N LYS A 62 -1.27 -16.48 7.93
CA LYS A 62 -2.13 -15.60 8.76
C LYS A 62 -1.65 -15.43 10.21
N ASN A 63 -0.85 -16.35 10.74
CA ASN A 63 -0.22 -16.29 12.08
C ASN A 63 1.23 -15.81 12.02
N LYS A 64 1.70 -15.25 10.91
CA LYS A 64 2.72 -14.21 11.00
C LYS A 64 2.08 -13.07 11.78
N LYS A 65 2.11 -13.15 13.12
CA LYS A 65 2.05 -11.96 13.99
C LYS A 65 2.89 -10.95 13.26
N MET A 66 2.26 -9.91 12.71
CA MET A 66 2.95 -8.87 11.95
C MET A 66 4.07 -8.40 12.85
N ALA A 67 5.29 -8.90 12.60
CA ALA A 67 6.42 -8.60 13.44
C ALA A 67 6.60 -7.10 13.30
N VAL A 68 6.45 -6.38 14.41
CA VAL A 68 6.69 -4.94 14.42
C VAL A 68 8.10 -4.78 13.85
N PRO A 69 8.28 -3.97 12.78
CA PRO A 69 9.61 -3.71 12.25
C PRO A 69 10.53 -3.31 13.38
N THR A 70 11.75 -3.80 13.41
CA THR A 70 12.72 -3.41 14.44
C THR A 70 13.89 -2.73 13.77
N LEU A 71 14.44 -1.71 14.45
CA LEU A 71 15.65 -1.06 14.01
C LEU A 71 16.84 -1.69 14.74
N PRO A 72 17.95 -1.98 14.05
CA PRO A 72 19.20 -2.34 14.73
C PRO A 72 19.69 -1.17 15.59
N SER A 73 20.66 -1.43 16.47
CA SER A 73 21.35 -0.32 17.15
C SER A 73 22.05 0.55 16.10
N ILE A 74 21.93 1.87 16.21
CA ILE A 74 22.60 2.80 15.30
C ILE A 74 24.12 2.58 15.28
N THR A 75 24.71 2.19 16.41
CA THR A 75 26.15 1.89 16.52
C THR A 75 26.56 0.61 15.79
N SER A 76 25.63 -0.33 15.61
CA SER A 76 25.88 -1.59 14.89
C SER A 76 25.59 -1.48 13.39
N LEU A 77 24.74 -0.54 12.97
CA LEU A 77 24.29 -0.36 11.58
C LEU A 77 25.45 -0.38 10.55
N PRO A 78 26.57 0.34 10.74
CA PRO A 78 27.65 0.38 9.75
C PRO A 78 28.40 -0.95 9.59
N THR A 79 28.24 -1.88 10.54
CA THR A 79 28.89 -3.20 10.51
C THR A 79 28.02 -4.28 9.88
N LEU A 80 26.76 -3.99 9.62
CA LEU A 80 25.82 -4.92 9.00
C LEU A 80 26.05 -5.04 7.49
N PRO A 81 25.66 -6.17 6.86
CA PRO A 81 25.60 -6.25 5.41
C PRO A 81 24.75 -5.12 4.80
N LEU A 82 25.12 -4.62 3.62
CA LEU A 82 24.40 -3.52 2.96
C LEU A 82 22.89 -3.80 2.82
N SER A 83 22.51 -5.06 2.57
CA SER A 83 21.11 -5.47 2.50
C SER A 83 20.35 -5.25 3.80
N ASP A 84 20.99 -5.44 4.96
CA ASP A 84 20.37 -5.20 6.26
C ASP A 84 20.41 -3.72 6.65
N GLN A 85 21.42 -2.97 6.19
CA GLN A 85 21.43 -1.51 6.31
C GLN A 85 20.28 -0.89 5.52
N LEU A 86 20.07 -1.32 4.26
CA LEU A 86 18.96 -0.85 3.42
C LEU A 86 17.61 -1.25 4.00
N LYS A 87 17.45 -2.44 4.60
CA LYS A 87 16.21 -2.79 5.33
C LYS A 87 15.90 -1.85 6.49
N ALA A 88 16.93 -1.38 7.21
CA ALA A 88 16.73 -0.38 8.26
C ALA A 88 16.26 0.95 7.67
N ILE A 89 16.79 1.35 6.50
CA ILE A 89 16.30 2.52 5.76
C ILE A 89 14.85 2.31 5.30
N ASP A 90 14.51 1.15 4.74
CA ASP A 90 13.15 0.81 4.26
C ASP A 90 12.11 0.76 5.38
N THR A 91 12.58 0.67 6.63
CA THR A 91 11.72 0.79 7.81
C THR A 91 11.40 2.26 8.12
N LEU A 92 12.32 3.17 7.82
CA LEU A 92 12.20 4.60 8.11
C LEU A 92 11.59 5.38 6.94
N PHE A 93 11.96 5.02 5.72
CA PHE A 93 11.53 5.64 4.48
C PHE A 93 10.83 4.62 3.60
N GLU A 94 10.03 5.11 2.65
CA GLU A 94 9.41 4.24 1.68
C GLU A 94 10.47 3.76 0.67
N PRO A 95 10.56 2.46 0.39
CA PRO A 95 11.61 1.89 -0.44
C PRO A 95 11.53 2.40 -1.87
N SER A 96 12.67 2.81 -2.43
CA SER A 96 12.81 3.03 -3.87
C SER A 96 14.23 2.72 -4.36
N PRO A 97 14.41 2.27 -5.62
CA PRO A 97 15.73 2.08 -6.21
C PRO A 97 16.59 3.35 -6.16
N GLU A 98 15.99 4.51 -6.39
CA GLU A 98 16.66 5.80 -6.35
C GLU A 98 17.19 6.14 -4.96
N LEU A 99 16.40 5.85 -3.91
CA LEU A 99 16.80 6.07 -2.52
C LEU A 99 17.95 5.14 -2.15
N HIS A 100 17.87 3.86 -2.51
CA HIS A 100 18.94 2.89 -2.25
C HIS A 100 20.25 3.31 -2.93
N ASN A 101 20.18 3.69 -4.21
CA ASN A 101 21.35 4.16 -4.96
C ASN A 101 21.96 5.43 -4.34
N LEU A 102 21.12 6.38 -3.90
CA LEU A 102 21.57 7.61 -3.25
C LEU A 102 22.29 7.33 -1.92
N LEU A 103 21.80 6.38 -1.14
CA LEU A 103 22.29 6.11 0.21
C LEU A 103 23.40 5.06 0.27
N GLN A 104 23.56 4.23 -0.77
CA GLN A 104 24.60 3.21 -0.82
C GLN A 104 26.00 3.74 -0.47
N PRO A 105 26.47 4.92 -0.97
CA PRO A 105 27.77 5.46 -0.59
C PRO A 105 27.87 5.84 0.89
N ILE A 106 26.78 6.33 1.50
CA ILE A 106 26.74 6.68 2.93
C ILE A 106 26.87 5.42 3.78
N LEU A 107 26.12 4.39 3.39
CA LEU A 107 26.03 3.11 4.11
C LEU A 107 27.31 2.25 3.95
N SER A 108 27.92 2.28 2.76
CA SER A 108 29.07 1.43 2.44
C SER A 108 30.40 1.97 2.99
N ASN A 109 30.49 3.26 3.33
CA ASN A 109 31.71 3.90 3.82
C ASN A 109 31.94 3.72 5.33
N ALA A 110 31.19 2.83 5.99
CA ALA A 110 31.21 2.62 7.43
C ALA A 110 31.04 3.92 8.25
N GLN A 111 30.33 4.91 7.69
CA GLN A 111 30.04 6.16 8.37
C GLN A 111 29.22 5.86 9.64
N THR A 112 29.68 6.39 10.77
CA THR A 112 29.01 6.20 12.06
C THR A 112 28.10 7.38 12.37
N PHE A 113 27.00 7.08 13.05
CA PHE A 113 25.99 8.05 13.46
C PHE A 113 25.71 7.90 14.96
N SER A 114 25.48 9.01 15.65
CA SER A 114 25.18 8.99 17.09
C SER A 114 23.74 8.57 17.39
N SER A 115 22.84 8.76 16.42
CA SER A 115 21.41 8.47 16.52
C SER A 115 20.79 8.28 15.13
N TYR A 116 19.60 7.67 15.07
CA TYR A 116 18.81 7.63 13.84
C TYR A 116 18.43 9.03 13.35
N ASP A 117 18.18 9.98 14.25
CA ASP A 117 17.95 11.38 13.88
C ASP A 117 19.15 11.96 13.11
N SER A 118 20.37 11.72 13.57
CA SER A 118 21.57 12.20 12.87
C SER A 118 21.79 11.54 11.49
N LEU A 119 21.39 10.27 11.33
CA LEU A 119 21.37 9.62 10.02
C LEU A 119 20.30 10.25 9.11
N ILE A 120 19.10 10.50 9.64
CA ILE A 120 18.01 11.11 8.89
C ILE A 120 18.34 12.55 8.50
N ASP A 121 19.06 13.30 9.34
CA ASP A 121 19.56 14.64 9.02
C ASP A 121 20.58 14.60 7.87
N GLU A 122 21.47 13.60 7.83
CA GLU A 122 22.36 13.42 6.69
C GLU A 122 21.59 13.09 5.40
N ILE A 123 20.55 12.25 5.48
CA ILE A 123 19.67 11.95 4.35
C ILE A 123 18.94 13.22 3.89
N TYR A 124 18.42 14.03 4.82
CA TYR A 124 17.81 15.33 4.53
C TYR A 124 18.77 16.25 3.77
N ASN A 125 20.03 16.33 4.21
CA ASN A 125 21.06 17.15 3.56
C ASN A 125 21.34 16.67 2.12
N LYS A 126 21.39 15.36 1.88
CA LYS A 126 21.54 14.82 0.52
C LYS A 126 20.35 15.15 -0.37
N LEU A 127 19.13 14.93 0.10
CA LEU A 127 17.92 15.25 -0.66
C LEU A 127 17.82 16.77 -0.93
N SER A 128 18.18 17.59 0.05
CA SER A 128 18.22 19.05 -0.11
C SER A 128 19.27 19.49 -1.12
N THR A 129 20.44 18.85 -1.14
CA THR A 129 21.48 19.09 -2.16
C THR A 129 20.98 18.73 -3.55
N LEU A 130 20.30 17.58 -3.71
CA LEU A 130 19.66 17.20 -4.97
C LEU A 130 18.56 18.20 -5.36
N SER A 131 17.84 18.78 -4.41
CA SER A 131 16.79 19.76 -4.73
C SER A 131 17.36 21.08 -5.28
N ALA A 132 18.57 21.45 -4.86
CA ALA A 132 19.24 22.68 -5.27
C ALA A 132 20.01 22.57 -6.60
N THR A 133 20.17 21.37 -7.15
CA THR A 133 20.88 21.15 -8.41
C THR A 133 20.05 21.56 -9.63
N ASN A 134 20.71 21.91 -10.73
CA ASN A 134 20.08 22.10 -12.03
C ASN A 134 20.26 20.90 -12.96
N ASP A 135 20.94 19.84 -12.49
CA ASP A 135 21.13 18.60 -13.25
C ASP A 135 19.79 17.84 -13.40
N PRO A 136 19.28 17.66 -14.63
CA PRO A 136 18.01 16.96 -14.87
C PRO A 136 17.99 15.52 -14.36
N GLN A 137 19.12 14.81 -14.40
CA GLN A 137 19.19 13.42 -13.95
C GLN A 137 19.10 13.35 -12.43
N GLN A 138 19.76 14.26 -11.72
CA GLN A 138 19.67 14.35 -10.25
C GLN A 138 18.26 14.76 -9.80
N LYS A 139 17.60 15.68 -10.53
CA LYS A 139 16.19 16.00 -10.28
C LYS A 139 15.27 14.80 -10.52
N HIS A 140 15.52 14.04 -11.59
CA HIS A 140 14.76 12.80 -11.85
C HIS A 140 14.93 11.79 -10.72
N THR A 141 16.15 11.58 -10.21
CA THR A 141 16.41 10.73 -9.04
C THR A 141 15.61 11.22 -7.83
N LEU A 142 15.66 12.51 -7.52
CA LEU A 142 14.90 13.08 -6.40
C LEU A 142 13.39 12.85 -6.55
N TYR A 143 12.83 13.08 -7.73
CA TYR A 143 11.40 12.89 -7.96
C TYR A 143 11.00 11.42 -7.93
N GLY A 144 11.87 10.50 -8.36
CA GLY A 144 11.67 9.06 -8.16
C GLY A 144 11.53 8.68 -6.68
N ILE A 145 12.35 9.28 -5.81
CA ILE A 145 12.26 9.10 -4.36
C ILE A 145 10.94 9.68 -3.81
N LEU A 146 10.67 10.96 -4.07
CA LEU A 146 9.49 11.65 -3.54
C LEU A 146 8.17 11.04 -4.07
N GLY A 147 8.17 10.60 -5.32
CA GLY A 147 7.05 9.94 -5.99
C GLY A 147 6.82 8.49 -5.59
N SER A 148 7.74 7.85 -4.87
CA SER A 148 7.58 6.47 -4.38
C SER A 148 6.67 6.39 -3.14
N HIS A 149 6.54 7.48 -2.38
CA HIS A 149 5.76 7.53 -1.14
C HIS A 149 4.29 7.16 -1.37
N PRO A 150 3.61 6.32 -0.58
CA PRO A 150 2.22 5.94 -0.86
C PRO A 150 1.27 7.14 -0.79
N ARG A 151 0.23 7.12 -1.63
CA ARG A 151 -0.85 8.12 -1.62
C ARG A 151 -1.62 8.07 -0.29
N LEU A 152 -2.03 9.23 0.20
CA LEU A 152 -2.90 9.32 1.37
C LEU A 152 -4.32 8.84 1.04
N GLY A 153 -4.89 8.05 1.94
CA GLY A 153 -6.29 7.61 1.87
C GLY A 153 -6.56 6.53 0.83
N ALA A 154 -5.55 5.79 0.40
CA ALA A 154 -5.73 4.65 -0.49
C ALA A 154 -6.48 3.53 0.22
N THR A 155 -7.80 3.41 0.04
CA THR A 155 -8.65 2.47 0.80
C THR A 155 -8.79 1.08 0.20
N SER A 156 -8.33 0.86 -1.04
CA SER A 156 -8.51 -0.46 -1.66
C SER A 156 -7.66 -1.51 -0.93
N PRO A 157 -8.17 -2.73 -0.73
CA PRO A 157 -7.40 -3.81 -0.12
C PRO A 157 -6.05 -4.03 -0.79
N THR A 158 -5.98 -3.89 -2.12
CA THR A 158 -4.74 -3.98 -2.90
C THR A 158 -3.76 -2.85 -2.58
N ALA A 159 -4.24 -1.62 -2.44
CA ALA A 159 -3.38 -0.49 -2.09
C ALA A 159 -2.92 -0.55 -0.62
N GLN A 160 -3.79 -0.99 0.28
CA GLN A 160 -3.48 -1.21 1.70
C GLN A 160 -2.50 -2.38 1.90
N ALA A 161 -2.60 -3.45 1.11
CA ALA A 161 -1.66 -4.56 1.14
C ALA A 161 -0.24 -4.17 0.68
N GLY A 162 -0.12 -3.10 -0.12
CA GLY A 162 1.16 -2.54 -0.54
C GLY A 162 1.77 -1.53 0.43
N LEU A 163 1.06 -1.14 1.50
CA LEU A 163 1.60 -0.24 2.52
C LEU A 163 2.44 -1.01 3.53
N SER A 164 3.52 -0.39 4.01
CA SER A 164 4.18 -0.87 5.23
C SER A 164 3.21 -0.75 6.43
N GLU A 165 3.41 -1.57 7.46
CA GLU A 165 2.61 -1.49 8.69
C GLU A 165 2.66 -0.10 9.34
N LEU A 166 3.82 0.58 9.24
CA LEU A 166 4.01 1.93 9.76
C LEU A 166 3.18 2.95 8.95
N SER A 167 3.23 2.87 7.61
CA SER A 167 2.43 3.73 6.73
C SER A 167 0.93 3.52 6.96
N ARG A 168 0.50 2.28 7.25
CA ARG A 168 -0.89 1.96 7.62
C ARG A 168 -1.31 2.61 8.93
N ARG A 169 -0.44 2.56 9.96
CA ARG A 169 -0.69 3.19 11.28
C ARG A 169 -0.75 4.71 11.16
N GLU A 170 0.12 5.32 10.38
CA GLU A 170 0.13 6.77 10.12
C GLU A 170 -1.20 7.23 9.52
N GLN A 171 -1.71 6.50 8.53
CA GLN A 171 -2.95 6.87 7.84
C GLN A 171 -4.24 6.41 8.55
N ALA A 172 -4.14 5.74 9.70
CA ALA A 172 -5.30 5.15 10.37
C ALA A 172 -6.39 6.19 10.72
N ASN A 173 -6.00 7.39 11.16
CA ASN A 173 -6.97 8.44 11.51
C ASN A 173 -7.59 9.11 10.27
N ILE A 174 -6.87 9.14 9.15
CA ILE A 174 -7.42 9.62 7.86
C ILE A 174 -8.48 8.65 7.35
N ASN A 175 -8.38 7.36 7.67
CA ASN A 175 -9.31 6.33 7.21
C ASN A 175 -10.51 6.10 8.13
N LYS A 176 -10.55 6.73 9.31
CA LYS A 176 -11.71 6.65 10.21
C LYS A 176 -12.81 7.61 9.77
N SER A 177 -14.03 7.09 9.64
CA SER A 177 -15.26 7.87 9.53
C SER A 177 -16.36 7.14 10.31
N THR A 178 -17.22 7.90 11.00
CA THR A 178 -18.39 7.38 11.71
C THR A 178 -19.65 7.31 10.83
N ASP A 179 -19.60 7.92 9.64
CA ASP A 179 -20.68 7.91 8.65
C ASP A 179 -20.12 7.38 7.32
N GLU A 180 -20.68 6.27 6.83
CA GLU A 180 -20.23 5.58 5.62
C GLU A 180 -20.43 6.40 4.34
N ARG A 181 -21.52 7.19 4.25
CA ARG A 181 -21.79 8.03 3.07
C ARG A 181 -20.82 9.20 3.03
N ALA A 182 -20.64 9.86 4.18
CA ALA A 182 -19.63 10.90 4.31
C ALA A 182 -18.22 10.34 4.03
N ALA A 183 -17.92 9.11 4.47
CA ALA A 183 -16.62 8.48 4.23
C ALA A 183 -16.33 8.31 2.73
N ALA A 184 -17.31 7.83 1.97
CA ALA A 184 -17.20 7.61 0.53
C ALA A 184 -16.99 8.94 -0.22
N ASP A 185 -17.75 9.97 0.12
CA ASP A 185 -17.61 11.30 -0.49
C ASP A 185 -16.24 11.92 -0.19
N GLN A 186 -15.78 11.84 1.06
CA GLN A 186 -14.46 12.36 1.44
C GLN A 186 -13.31 11.55 0.80
N ALA A 187 -13.47 10.24 0.62
CA ALA A 187 -12.50 9.41 -0.09
C ALA A 187 -12.41 9.81 -1.57
N ALA A 188 -13.55 10.03 -2.23
CA ALA A 188 -13.60 10.47 -3.62
C ALA A 188 -12.96 11.86 -3.81
N ARG A 189 -13.21 12.79 -2.88
CA ARG A 189 -12.58 14.12 -2.87
C ARG A 189 -11.07 14.03 -2.68
N LEU A 190 -10.59 13.22 -1.73
CA LEU A 190 -9.15 13.02 -1.52
C LEU A 190 -8.48 12.37 -2.73
N ALA A 191 -9.15 11.41 -3.38
CA ALA A 191 -8.64 10.81 -4.62
C ALA A 191 -8.55 11.84 -5.76
N ALA A 192 -9.54 12.73 -5.90
CA ALA A 192 -9.50 13.82 -6.87
C ALA A 192 -8.37 14.82 -6.56
N LEU A 193 -8.19 15.19 -5.29
CA LEU A 193 -7.11 16.08 -4.87
C LEU A 193 -5.71 15.47 -5.10
N ASN A 194 -5.53 14.16 -4.85
CA ASN A 194 -4.26 13.49 -5.18
C ASN A 194 -3.95 13.58 -6.69
N ARG A 195 -4.95 13.39 -7.57
CA ARG A 195 -4.76 13.52 -9.02
C ARG A 195 -4.37 14.93 -9.41
N GLU A 196 -5.11 15.92 -8.93
CA GLU A 196 -4.83 17.33 -9.21
C GLU A 196 -3.46 17.76 -8.67
N TYR A 197 -3.08 17.27 -7.50
CA TYR A 197 -1.75 17.47 -6.94
C TYR A 197 -0.66 16.91 -7.86
N GLU A 198 -0.80 15.66 -8.33
CA GLU A 198 0.17 15.01 -9.21
C GLU A 198 0.24 15.67 -10.59
N GLU A 199 -0.87 16.21 -11.09
CA GLU A 199 -0.90 17.04 -12.31
C GLU A 199 -0.18 18.38 -12.11
N LYS A 200 -0.37 19.02 -10.95
CA LYS A 200 0.28 20.27 -10.59
C LYS A 200 1.78 20.11 -10.34
N TYR A 201 2.17 18.99 -9.75
CA TYR A 201 3.54 18.68 -9.36
C TYR A 201 4.00 17.33 -9.95
N PRO A 202 4.27 17.26 -11.27
CA PRO A 202 4.65 16.01 -11.92
C PRO A 202 5.84 15.31 -11.24
N GLY A 203 5.68 14.01 -10.98
CA GLY A 203 6.69 13.18 -10.32
C GLY A 203 6.65 13.23 -8.79
N LEU A 204 5.88 14.13 -8.17
CA LEU A 204 5.70 14.16 -6.73
C LEU A 204 4.42 13.42 -6.33
N ARG A 205 4.40 12.92 -5.09
CA ARG A 205 3.16 12.58 -4.38
C ARG A 205 3.03 13.49 -3.17
N TYR A 206 1.80 13.72 -2.73
CA TYR A 206 1.57 14.57 -1.58
C TYR A 206 2.01 13.85 -0.30
N VAL A 207 3.05 14.38 0.33
CA VAL A 207 3.52 13.92 1.64
C VAL A 207 3.31 15.04 2.65
N THR A 208 2.73 14.68 3.80
CA THR A 208 2.58 15.58 4.94
C THR A 208 2.61 14.76 6.21
N TRP A 209 3.22 15.29 7.26
CA TRP A 209 3.16 14.65 8.56
C TRP A 209 1.74 14.76 9.11
N VAL A 210 1.04 13.64 9.26
CA VAL A 210 -0.38 13.66 9.62
C VAL A 210 -0.63 14.02 11.08
N ASN A 211 0.24 13.65 12.03
CA ASN A 211 0.09 13.90 13.49
C ASN A 211 -1.31 13.61 14.08
N GLY A 212 -2.06 12.67 13.52
CA GLY A 212 -3.44 12.42 13.93
C GLY A 212 -4.46 13.47 13.47
N ARG A 213 -4.08 14.41 12.59
CA ARG A 213 -5.01 15.29 11.86
C ARG A 213 -6.03 14.45 11.09
N GLY A 214 -7.28 14.90 11.09
CA GLY A 214 -8.37 14.30 10.33
C GLY A 214 -8.22 14.50 8.82
N ARG A 215 -8.95 13.68 8.05
CA ARG A 215 -8.93 13.72 6.59
C ARG A 215 -9.30 15.10 6.02
N ASP A 216 -10.27 15.77 6.62
CA ASP A 216 -10.74 17.12 6.29
C ASP A 216 -9.61 18.16 6.38
N VAL A 217 -8.88 18.19 7.49
CA VAL A 217 -7.75 19.11 7.70
C VAL A 217 -6.65 18.85 6.68
N ILE A 218 -6.37 17.58 6.37
CA ILE A 218 -5.37 17.19 5.38
C ILE A 218 -5.77 17.63 3.97
N MET A 219 -7.06 17.55 3.61
CA MET A 219 -7.53 18.01 2.29
C MET A 219 -7.45 19.53 2.14
N VAL A 220 -7.71 20.29 3.21
CA VAL A 220 -7.54 21.75 3.20
C VAL A 220 -6.06 22.12 3.02
N ASP A 221 -5.16 21.43 3.72
CA ASP A 221 -3.71 21.61 3.58
C ASP A 221 -3.22 21.30 2.16
N MET A 222 -3.69 20.17 1.59
CA MET A 222 -3.36 19.77 0.22
C MET A 222 -3.86 20.78 -0.80
N ARG A 223 -5.10 21.27 -0.67
CA ARG A 223 -5.66 22.32 -1.53
C ARG A 223 -4.82 23.59 -1.48
N ARG A 224 -4.49 24.08 -0.27
CA ARG A 224 -3.63 25.26 -0.09
C ARG A 224 -2.28 25.10 -0.80
N ARG A 225 -1.66 23.92 -0.71
CA ARG A 225 -0.38 23.62 -1.37
C ARG A 225 -0.51 23.56 -2.90
N ILE A 226 -1.60 23.01 -3.43
CA ILE A 226 -1.91 23.06 -4.89
C ILE A 226 -2.06 24.51 -5.36
N ASP A 227 -2.86 25.31 -4.65
CA ASP A 227 -3.16 26.69 -5.02
C ASP A 227 -1.91 27.58 -4.98
N ARG A 228 -0.99 27.34 -4.03
CA ARG A 228 0.32 28.02 -3.95
C ARG A 228 1.14 27.83 -5.23
N GLY A 229 1.15 26.62 -5.80
CA GLY A 229 1.76 26.35 -7.10
C GLY A 229 3.28 26.52 -7.23
N GLU A 230 4.01 26.66 -6.13
CA GLU A 230 5.46 26.85 -6.11
C GLU A 230 6.19 25.50 -6.07
N PHE A 231 6.62 25.01 -7.23
CA PHE A 231 7.20 23.66 -7.36
C PHE A 231 8.42 23.43 -6.46
N GLU A 232 9.39 24.35 -6.46
CA GLU A 232 10.62 24.16 -5.68
C GLU A 232 10.38 24.23 -4.16
N LEU A 233 9.39 25.02 -3.73
CA LEU A 233 8.97 25.04 -2.33
C LEU A 233 8.25 23.73 -1.97
N GLU A 234 7.44 23.20 -2.88
CA GLU A 234 6.74 21.95 -2.70
C GLU A 234 7.70 20.75 -2.58
N VAL A 235 8.79 20.73 -3.35
CA VAL A 235 9.87 19.75 -3.20
C VAL A 235 10.47 19.81 -1.80
N ARG A 236 10.80 21.00 -1.30
CA ARG A 236 11.35 21.17 0.06
C ARG A 236 10.37 20.71 1.15
N ASP A 237 9.10 21.08 1.01
CA ASP A 237 8.06 20.66 1.97
C ASP A 237 7.90 19.13 1.99
N ASN A 238 8.00 18.45 0.84
CA ASN A 238 7.95 16.98 0.78
C ASN A 238 9.20 16.33 1.40
N ILE A 239 10.41 16.85 1.13
CA ILE A 239 11.64 16.35 1.76
C ILE A 239 11.53 16.48 3.29
N GLN A 240 11.11 17.64 3.78
CA GLN A 240 10.91 17.87 5.21
C GLN A 240 9.91 16.88 5.80
N ALA A 241 8.73 16.74 5.19
CA ALA A 241 7.70 15.84 5.68
C ALA A 241 8.17 14.37 5.71
N MET A 242 8.90 13.92 4.70
CA MET A 242 9.47 12.56 4.67
C MET A 242 10.48 12.33 5.80
N CYS A 243 11.40 13.26 6.00
CA CYS A 243 12.40 13.17 7.07
C CYS A 243 11.76 13.28 8.46
N ASP A 244 10.74 14.11 8.63
CA ASP A 244 9.99 14.15 9.88
C ASP A 244 9.35 12.76 10.11
N ILE A 245 8.58 12.22 9.16
CA ILE A 245 7.94 10.90 9.30
C ILE A 245 8.97 9.82 9.67
N ALA A 246 10.15 9.83 9.04
CA ALA A 246 11.24 8.92 9.38
C ALA A 246 11.71 9.07 10.84
N LYS A 247 11.84 10.31 11.36
CA LYS A 247 12.18 10.56 12.78
C LYS A 247 11.11 10.04 13.73
N ASP A 248 9.83 10.20 13.36
CA ASP A 248 8.72 9.62 14.13
C ASP A 248 8.82 8.10 14.23
N ARG A 249 9.05 7.46 13.08
CA ARG A 249 9.20 6.00 12.97
C ARG A 249 10.38 5.56 13.82
N ALA A 250 11.54 6.20 13.69
CA ALA A 250 12.72 5.90 14.50
C ALA A 250 12.41 5.96 16.00
N LYS A 251 11.82 7.07 16.46
CA LYS A 251 11.47 7.27 17.87
C LYS A 251 10.51 6.21 18.39
N LYS A 252 9.45 5.89 17.63
CA LYS A 252 8.45 4.89 18.02
C LYS A 252 9.06 3.49 18.10
N LEU A 253 9.88 3.13 17.12
CA LEU A 253 10.53 1.81 17.07
C LEU A 253 11.56 1.64 18.18
N GLN A 254 12.33 2.68 18.50
CA GLN A 254 13.27 2.66 19.63
C GLN A 254 12.55 2.60 20.99
N ALA A 255 11.33 3.13 21.06
CA ALA A 255 10.48 3.04 22.25
C ALA A 255 9.64 1.75 22.33
N ASN A 256 9.81 0.81 21.37
CA ASN A 256 9.01 -0.43 21.24
C ASN A 256 7.49 -0.21 21.10
N LEU A 257 7.06 0.84 20.37
CA LEU A 257 5.67 1.30 20.22
C LEU A 257 4.95 0.85 18.93
#